data_AF-Q5ZDG6-F1
#
_entry.id   AF-Q5ZDG6-F1
#
_cell.length_a   1.000
_cell.length_b   1.000
_cell.length_c   1.000
_cell.angle_alpha   90.00
_cell.angle_beta   90.00
_cell.angle_gamma   90.00
#
_symmetry.space_group_name_H-M   'P 1'
#
loop_
_entity.id
_entity.type
_entity.pdbx_description
1 polymer ?
#
loop_
_entity_poly.entity_id
_entity_poly.type
_entity_poly.pdbx_seq_one_letter_code
_entity_poly.pdbx_strand_id
1 'polypeptide(L)'
;MTLFQSQIWGSEAIGEEYPDPEGCAMGTGLWMYACPCTTGMDDPRMNPMVPGAPALGQMACDRVMVCAAVGDFLRWRAHAYAAAVAAAKGDASVEVLETAGEGHVFHLFDPDGGKAKELLNRMGAFTMEMMMRLLEENESDMAQPQVGDATGSGTEVAKSPASRASSHLSMSPS
;
A
#
# COMPACT_ATOMS: atom_id res chain seq x y z
N MET A 1 3.84 -1.95 5.42
CA MET A 1 2.43 -2.26 5.78
C MET A 1 2.38 -3.74 6.10
N THR A 2 1.88 -4.12 7.26
CA THR A 2 1.65 -5.54 7.59
C THR A 2 0.19 -5.85 7.30
N LEU A 3 -0.09 -6.64 6.26
CA LEU A 3 -1.45 -7.09 5.99
C LEU A 3 -1.69 -8.36 6.82
N PHE A 4 -2.44 -8.18 7.92
CA PHE A 4 -2.91 -9.28 8.74
C PHE A 4 -3.83 -10.17 7.90
N GLN A 5 -3.48 -11.46 7.83
CA GLN A 5 -4.18 -12.57 7.18
C GLN A 5 -5.18 -12.15 6.11
N SER A 6 -4.79 -12.31 4.84
CA SER A 6 -5.49 -11.76 3.68
C SER A 6 -7.00 -12.00 3.74
N GLN A 7 -7.75 -11.02 4.24
CA GLN A 7 -9.21 -10.94 4.09
C GLN A 7 -9.58 -10.48 2.68
N ILE A 8 -8.68 -10.68 1.72
CA ILE A 8 -8.87 -10.28 0.34
C ILE A 8 -9.92 -11.21 -0.23
N TRP A 9 -11.09 -10.66 -0.53
CA TRP A 9 -12.19 -11.39 -1.14
C TRP A 9 -12.36 -10.95 -2.60
N GLY A 10 -13.21 -11.64 -3.36
CA GLY A 10 -13.56 -11.30 -4.74
C GLY A 10 -14.66 -12.22 -5.25
N SER A 11 -15.36 -11.83 -6.32
CA SER A 11 -16.46 -12.64 -6.86
C SER A 11 -15.98 -13.91 -7.57
N GLU A 12 -14.81 -13.86 -8.21
CA GLU A 12 -14.19 -15.01 -8.87
C GLU A 12 -13.27 -15.78 -7.92
N ALA A 13 -13.32 -17.11 -8.00
CA ALA A 13 -12.43 -18.00 -7.25
C ALA A 13 -11.01 -17.99 -7.85
N ILE A 14 -9.99 -18.08 -7.00
CA ILE A 14 -8.58 -18.08 -7.40
C ILE A 14 -7.92 -19.41 -7.00
N GLY A 15 -7.13 -19.99 -7.91
CA GLY A 15 -6.36 -21.20 -7.64
C GLY A 15 -7.25 -22.41 -7.33
N GLU A 16 -6.91 -23.14 -6.27
CA GLU A 16 -7.66 -24.32 -5.82
C GLU A 16 -8.55 -23.97 -4.60
N GLU A 17 -9.15 -22.78 -4.59
CA GLU A 17 -10.17 -22.43 -3.61
C GLU A 17 -11.28 -23.49 -3.61
N TYR A 18 -11.42 -24.17 -2.48
CA TYR A 18 -12.54 -25.08 -2.30
C TYR A 18 -13.82 -24.26 -2.09
N PRO A 19 -14.98 -24.68 -2.63
CA PRO A 19 -16.23 -23.99 -2.37
C PRO A 19 -16.55 -24.06 -0.87
N ASP A 20 -16.49 -22.92 -0.18
CA ASP A 20 -17.07 -22.72 1.15
C ASP A 20 -18.24 -21.73 1.05
N PRO A 21 -19.43 -22.14 0.60
CA PRO A 21 -20.55 -21.24 0.41
C PRO A 21 -20.97 -20.52 1.70
N GLU A 22 -20.78 -21.16 2.85
CA GLU A 22 -21.17 -20.60 4.15
C GLU A 22 -20.17 -19.51 4.59
N GLY A 23 -18.87 -19.79 4.50
CA GLY A 23 -17.82 -18.79 4.71
C GLY A 23 -17.92 -17.62 3.73
N CYS A 24 -18.16 -17.89 2.44
CA CYS A 24 -18.43 -16.88 1.42
C CYS A 24 -19.62 -15.98 1.80
N ALA A 25 -20.76 -16.58 2.19
CA ALA A 25 -21.96 -15.84 2.53
C ALA A 25 -21.77 -15.00 3.79
N MET A 26 -21.10 -15.55 4.81
CA MET A 26 -20.77 -14.83 6.04
C MET A 26 -19.83 -13.66 5.77
N GLY A 27 -18.74 -13.88 5.02
CA GLY A 27 -17.78 -12.84 4.64
C GLY A 27 -18.43 -11.74 3.81
N THR A 28 -19.27 -12.12 2.83
CA THR A 28 -20.06 -11.17 2.02
C THR A 28 -21.00 -10.34 2.89
N GLY A 29 -21.74 -10.99 3.79
CA GLY A 29 -22.66 -10.30 4.70
C GLY A 29 -21.94 -9.33 5.63
N LEU A 30 -20.82 -9.75 6.23
CA LEU A 30 -20.00 -8.91 7.09
C LEU A 30 -19.46 -7.69 6.35
N TRP A 31 -18.99 -7.87 5.12
CA TRP A 31 -18.49 -6.76 4.30
C TRP A 31 -19.59 -5.76 3.93
N MET A 32 -20.74 -6.23 3.45
CA MET A 32 -21.87 -5.37 3.11
C MET A 32 -22.37 -4.59 4.33
N TYR A 33 -22.29 -5.18 5.52
CA TYR A 33 -22.60 -4.51 6.78
C TYR A 33 -21.54 -3.46 7.17
N ALA A 34 -20.25 -3.82 7.13
CA ALA A 34 -19.16 -2.95 7.53
C ALA A 34 -18.90 -1.79 6.53
N CYS A 35 -19.17 -2.03 5.24
CA CYS A 35 -18.99 -1.07 4.15
C CYS A 35 -20.31 -0.87 3.37
N PRO A 36 -21.29 -0.11 3.90
CA PRO A 36 -22.59 0.05 3.28
C PRO A 36 -22.57 0.66 1.86
N CYS A 37 -21.54 1.45 1.55
CA CYS A 37 -21.33 2.07 0.23
C CYS A 37 -20.45 1.22 -0.69
N THR A 38 -20.43 -0.10 -0.51
CA THR A 38 -19.61 -0.98 -1.32
C THR A 38 -20.21 -1.25 -2.69
N THR A 39 -19.35 -1.51 -3.68
CA THR A 39 -19.76 -2.04 -4.99
C THR A 39 -19.91 -3.57 -4.98
N GLY A 40 -19.78 -4.23 -3.83
CA GLY A 40 -19.89 -5.68 -3.66
C GLY A 40 -18.54 -6.31 -3.34
N MET A 41 -18.35 -7.57 -3.73
CA MET A 41 -17.14 -8.35 -3.41
C MET A 41 -15.90 -7.90 -4.18
N ASP A 42 -16.09 -7.28 -5.34
CA ASP A 42 -15.01 -6.72 -6.16
C ASP A 42 -14.80 -5.22 -5.90
N ASP A 43 -15.23 -4.73 -4.74
CA ASP A 43 -14.87 -3.39 -4.30
C ASP A 43 -13.36 -3.28 -4.13
N PRO A 44 -12.68 -2.27 -4.71
CA PRO A 44 -11.23 -2.13 -4.62
C PRO A 44 -10.66 -2.11 -3.19
N ARG A 45 -11.48 -1.77 -2.19
CA ARG A 45 -11.07 -1.81 -0.77
C ARG A 45 -11.00 -3.25 -0.23
N MET A 46 -11.80 -4.15 -0.77
CA MET A 46 -11.81 -5.58 -0.45
C MET A 46 -10.84 -6.35 -1.35
N ASN A 47 -10.97 -6.12 -2.67
CA ASN A 47 -10.20 -6.79 -3.70
C ASN A 47 -9.28 -5.78 -4.41
N PRO A 48 -8.05 -5.54 -3.92
CA PRO A 48 -7.15 -4.57 -4.54
C PRO A 48 -6.56 -5.04 -5.88
N MET A 49 -6.91 -6.25 -6.34
CA MET A 49 -6.42 -6.83 -7.59
C MET A 49 -7.40 -6.65 -8.76
N VAL A 50 -8.58 -6.05 -8.53
CA VAL A 50 -9.58 -5.84 -9.58
C VAL A 50 -9.17 -4.73 -10.55
N PRO A 51 -9.64 -4.78 -11.82
CA PRO A 51 -9.50 -3.66 -12.73
C PRO A 51 -10.09 -2.38 -12.14
N GLY A 52 -9.33 -1.28 -12.20
CA GLY A 52 -9.74 0.02 -11.67
C GLY A 52 -9.42 0.26 -10.20
N ALA A 53 -8.86 -0.72 -9.47
CA ALA A 53 -8.26 -0.48 -8.18
C ALA A 53 -7.00 0.39 -8.28
N PRO A 54 -6.62 1.13 -7.22
CA PRO A 54 -5.33 1.81 -7.17
C PRO A 54 -4.18 0.86 -7.44
N ALA A 55 -3.19 1.30 -8.23
CA ALA A 55 -2.08 0.44 -8.61
C ALA A 55 -1.26 0.01 -7.38
N LEU A 56 -1.01 -1.30 -7.24
CA LEU A 56 -0.21 -1.84 -6.12
C LEU A 56 1.20 -1.24 -6.06
N GLY A 57 1.77 -0.82 -7.20
CA GLY A 57 3.04 -0.11 -7.25
C GLY A 57 3.04 1.24 -6.52
N GLN A 58 1.88 1.89 -6.40
CA GLN A 58 1.69 3.18 -5.73
C GLN A 58 1.42 3.06 -4.23
N MET A 59 1.46 1.85 -3.66
CA MET A 59 1.39 1.68 -2.22
C MET A 59 2.52 2.45 -1.54
N ALA A 60 2.18 3.26 -0.53
CA ALA A 60 3.14 4.07 0.22
C ALA A 60 4.16 3.22 1.01
N CYS A 61 3.87 1.94 1.24
CA CYS A 61 4.81 1.03 1.89
C CYS A 61 5.66 0.32 0.85
N ASP A 62 6.98 0.31 1.08
CA ASP A 62 7.93 -0.36 0.19
C ASP A 62 7.93 -1.87 0.35
N ARG A 63 7.56 -2.34 1.54
CA ARG A 63 7.43 -3.76 1.85
C ARG A 63 6.08 -4.11 2.44
N VAL A 64 5.63 -5.32 2.10
CA VAL A 64 4.39 -5.94 2.59
C VAL A 64 4.68 -7.34 3.07
N MET A 65 4.22 -7.66 4.28
CA MET A 65 4.14 -9.03 4.75
C MET A 65 2.71 -9.53 4.56
N VAL A 66 2.56 -10.71 3.95
CA VAL A 66 1.31 -11.43 3.73
C VAL A 66 1.34 -12.70 4.56
N CYS A 67 0.41 -12.81 5.50
CA CYS A 67 0.26 -14.01 6.32
C CYS A 67 -0.83 -14.91 5.74
N ALA A 68 -0.55 -16.20 5.58
CA ALA A 68 -1.49 -17.22 5.14
C ALA A 68 -1.45 -18.42 6.08
N ALA A 69 -2.48 -19.26 6.06
CA ALA A 69 -2.44 -20.55 6.72
C ALA A 69 -2.82 -21.64 5.71
N VAL A 70 -2.18 -22.82 5.82
CA VAL A 70 -2.32 -23.89 4.81
C VAL A 70 -3.77 -24.39 4.69
N GLY A 71 -4.52 -24.42 5.80
CA GLY A 71 -5.93 -24.81 5.84
C GLY A 71 -6.91 -23.65 5.68
N ASP A 72 -6.43 -22.45 5.33
CA ASP A 72 -7.29 -21.28 5.10
C ASP A 72 -7.89 -21.34 3.69
N PHE A 73 -9.21 -21.14 3.58
CA PHE A 73 -9.88 -21.01 2.28
C PHE A 73 -9.42 -19.76 1.51
N LEU A 74 -8.86 -18.77 2.20
CA LEU A 74 -8.26 -17.57 1.60
C LEU A 74 -6.79 -17.71 1.19
N ARG A 75 -6.19 -18.88 1.43
CA ARG A 75 -4.77 -19.13 1.15
C ARG A 75 -4.37 -18.72 -0.28
N TRP A 76 -5.14 -19.14 -1.28
CA TRP A 76 -4.81 -18.85 -2.68
C TRP A 76 -4.90 -17.36 -3.01
N ARG A 77 -5.84 -16.64 -2.40
CA ARG A 77 -5.94 -15.18 -2.53
C ARG A 77 -4.76 -14.48 -1.88
N ALA A 78 -4.28 -14.97 -0.74
CA ALA A 78 -3.07 -14.49 -0.09
C ALA A 78 -1.87 -14.54 -1.05
N HIS A 79 -1.65 -15.71 -1.67
CA HIS A 79 -0.56 -15.92 -2.62
C HIS A 79 -0.74 -15.12 -3.90
N ALA A 80 -1.95 -15.01 -4.44
CA ALA A 80 -2.23 -14.20 -5.61
C ALA A 80 -1.93 -12.72 -5.36
N TYR A 81 -2.33 -12.20 -4.19
CA TYR A 81 -1.99 -10.84 -3.79
C TYR A 81 -0.49 -10.64 -3.62
N ALA A 82 0.20 -11.59 -2.96
CA ALA A 82 1.64 -11.52 -2.81
C ALA A 82 2.37 -11.48 -4.17
N ALA A 83 1.94 -12.33 -5.11
CA ALA A 83 2.46 -12.35 -6.47
C ALA A 83 2.17 -11.04 -7.23
N ALA A 84 0.97 -10.47 -7.07
CA ALA A 84 0.61 -9.20 -7.69
C ALA A 84 1.45 -8.03 -7.15
N VAL A 85 1.73 -8.00 -5.84
CA VAL A 85 2.63 -7.01 -5.23
C VAL A 85 4.06 -7.20 -5.73
N ALA A 86 4.56 -8.43 -5.76
CA ALA A 86 5.89 -8.74 -6.30
C ALA A 86 6.03 -8.30 -7.76
N ALA A 87 5.02 -8.57 -8.59
CA ALA A 87 5.03 -8.12 -9.99
C ALA A 87 5.03 -6.59 -10.13
N ALA A 88 4.39 -5.86 -9.20
CA ALA A 88 4.29 -4.41 -9.24
C ALA A 88 5.49 -3.67 -8.61
N LYS A 89 6.13 -4.25 -7.58
CA LYS A 89 7.17 -3.59 -6.76
C LYS A 89 8.50 -4.37 -6.67
N GLY A 90 8.58 -5.57 -7.22
CA GLY A 90 9.72 -6.49 -7.18
C GLY A 90 9.63 -7.51 -6.04
N ASP A 91 10.30 -8.66 -6.18
CA ASP A 91 10.20 -9.79 -5.24
C ASP A 91 10.63 -9.43 -3.80
N ALA A 92 11.61 -8.54 -3.64
CA ALA A 92 12.07 -8.09 -2.32
C ALA A 92 11.04 -7.24 -1.54
N SER A 93 10.00 -6.75 -2.24
CA SER A 93 8.92 -5.95 -1.65
C SER A 93 7.88 -6.79 -0.90
N VAL A 94 7.87 -8.11 -1.08
CA VAL A 94 6.89 -8.99 -0.45
C VAL A 94 7.55 -10.06 0.40
N GLU A 95 6.91 -10.36 1.51
CA GLU A 95 7.23 -11.51 2.33
C GLU A 95 5.96 -12.32 2.59
N VAL A 96 6.02 -13.63 2.37
CA VAL A 96 4.89 -14.53 2.62
C VAL A 96 5.23 -15.43 3.79
N LEU A 97 4.43 -15.37 4.85
CA LEU A 97 4.48 -16.30 5.97
C LEU A 97 3.28 -17.24 5.89
N GLU A 98 3.52 -18.49 5.52
CA GLU A 98 2.48 -19.52 5.49
C GLU A 98 2.58 -20.46 6.70
N THR A 99 1.56 -20.43 7.56
CA THR A 99 1.52 -21.26 8.78
C THR A 99 0.91 -22.63 8.49
N ALA A 100 1.70 -23.68 8.69
CA ALA A 100 1.27 -25.06 8.47
C ALA A 100 0.29 -25.55 9.54
N GLY A 101 -0.71 -26.33 9.12
CA GLY A 101 -1.65 -27.00 10.03
C GLY A 101 -2.59 -26.06 10.79
N GLU A 102 -2.76 -24.83 10.32
CA GLU A 102 -3.71 -23.86 10.86
C GLU A 102 -4.74 -23.46 9.79
N GLY A 103 -5.90 -23.00 10.25
CA GLY A 103 -6.99 -22.49 9.41
C GLY A 103 -7.11 -20.97 9.46
N HIS A 104 -8.22 -20.48 8.91
CA HIS A 104 -8.56 -19.06 8.90
C HIS A 104 -8.56 -18.46 10.31
N VAL A 105 -7.87 -17.32 10.51
CA VAL A 105 -7.83 -16.57 11.78
C VAL A 105 -7.50 -17.38 13.02
N PHE A 106 -6.70 -18.45 12.89
CA PHE A 106 -6.36 -19.36 13.98
C PHE A 106 -5.85 -18.66 15.26
N HIS A 107 -5.10 -17.57 15.09
CA HIS A 107 -4.53 -16.78 16.19
C HIS A 107 -5.58 -16.03 17.03
N LEU A 108 -6.81 -15.88 16.55
CA LEU A 108 -7.93 -15.35 17.33
C LEU A 108 -8.61 -16.44 18.18
N PHE A 109 -8.54 -17.70 17.76
CA PHE A 109 -9.16 -18.83 18.46
C PHE A 109 -8.24 -19.44 19.52
N ASP A 110 -6.93 -19.49 19.25
CA ASP A 110 -5.90 -19.91 20.22
C ASP A 110 -4.76 -18.87 20.29
N PRO A 111 -4.99 -17.71 20.94
CA PRO A 111 -3.99 -16.65 21.02
C PRO A 111 -2.75 -17.03 21.83
N ASP A 112 -2.88 -18.03 22.72
CA ASP A 112 -1.78 -18.53 23.53
C ASP A 112 -1.00 -19.68 22.88
N GLY A 113 -1.50 -20.19 21.75
CA GLY A 113 -0.89 -21.24 20.96
C GLY A 113 0.50 -20.85 20.43
N GLY A 114 1.37 -21.86 20.31
CA GLY A 114 2.75 -21.65 19.84
C GLY A 114 2.82 -20.96 18.47
N LYS A 115 1.96 -21.38 17.54
CA LYS A 115 1.92 -20.79 16.19
C LYS A 115 1.33 -19.38 16.17
N ALA A 116 0.39 -19.07 17.07
CA ALA A 116 -0.16 -17.72 17.18
C ALA A 116 0.93 -16.76 17.68
N LYS A 117 1.69 -17.18 18.68
CA LYS A 117 2.86 -16.46 19.18
C LYS A 117 3.94 -16.31 18.11
N GLU A 118 4.22 -17.36 17.34
CA GLU A 118 5.17 -17.31 16.22
C GLU A 118 4.76 -16.29 15.15
N LEU A 119 3.48 -16.33 14.73
CA LEU A 119 2.90 -15.35 13.80
C LEU A 119 3.09 -13.92 14.33
N LEU A 120 2.62 -13.64 15.55
CA LEU A 120 2.71 -12.30 16.15
C LEU A 120 4.15 -11.83 16.31
N ASN A 121 5.06 -12.71 16.73
CA ASN A 121 6.48 -12.40 16.85
C ASN A 121 7.10 -12.05 15.49
N ARG A 122 6.82 -12.82 14.44
CA ARG A 122 7.32 -12.54 13.10
C ARG A 122 6.82 -11.19 12.59
N MET A 123 5.55 -10.88 12.82
CA MET A 123 4.94 -9.60 12.44
C MET A 123 5.55 -8.42 13.19
N GLY A 124 5.82 -8.59 14.49
CA GLY A 124 6.56 -7.63 15.30
C GLY A 124 7.95 -7.38 14.71
N ALA A 125 8.71 -8.44 14.46
CA ALA A 125 10.03 -8.35 13.84
C ALA A 125 9.99 -7.64 12.48
N PHE A 126 9.04 -7.98 11.60
CA PHE A 126 8.90 -7.36 10.29
C PHE A 126 8.64 -5.85 10.40
N THR A 127 7.76 -5.44 11.32
CA THR A 127 7.45 -4.03 11.57
C THR A 127 8.68 -3.28 12.08
N MET A 128 9.45 -3.89 12.98
CA MET A 128 10.68 -3.29 13.51
C MET A 128 11.76 -3.19 12.42
N GLU A 129 11.93 -4.20 11.57
CA GLU A 129 12.83 -4.15 10.41
C GLU A 129 12.48 -2.98 9.47
N MET A 130 11.19 -2.78 9.18
CA MET A 130 10.74 -1.65 8.35
C MET A 130 11.03 -0.30 9.01
N MET A 131 10.78 -0.18 10.31
CA MET A 131 11.04 1.05 11.04
C MET A 131 12.54 1.39 11.07
N MET A 132 13.40 0.40 11.31
CA MET A 132 14.85 0.62 11.34
C MET A 132 15.40 1.06 9.98
N ARG A 133 14.93 0.47 8.87
CA ARG A 133 15.32 0.91 7.52
C ARG A 133 14.95 2.36 7.25
N LEU A 134 13.74 2.79 7.62
CA LEU A 134 13.31 4.18 7.46
C LEU A 134 14.18 5.14 8.29
N LEU A 135 14.68 4.73 9.45
CA LEU A 135 15.59 5.54 10.24
C LEU A 135 16.96 5.66 9.56
N GLU A 136 17.51 4.55 9.07
CA GLU A 136 18.80 4.51 8.36
C GLU A 136 18.76 5.33 7.05
N GLU A 137 17.68 5.23 6.28
CA GLU A 137 17.46 6.01 5.06
C GLU A 137 17.42 7.52 5.36
N ASN A 138 16.70 7.93 6.40
CA ASN A 138 16.65 9.33 6.84
C ASN A 138 18.02 9.86 7.31
N GLU A 139 18.82 9.05 8.02
CA GLU A 139 20.18 9.44 8.41
C GLU A 139 21.10 9.58 7.19
N SER A 140 20.95 8.71 6.19
CA SER A 140 21.74 8.77 4.97
C SER A 140 21.44 10.00 4.12
N ASP A 141 20.18 10.41 4.02
CA ASP A 141 19.75 11.62 3.31
C ASP A 141 20.25 12.91 3.99
N MET A 142 20.30 12.91 5.33
CA MET A 142 20.83 14.04 6.11
C MET A 142 22.36 14.13 6.08
N ALA A 143 23.06 13.02 5.79
CA ALA A 143 24.51 12.96 5.71
C ALA A 143 25.07 13.36 4.33
N GLN A 144 24.22 13.56 3.31
CA GLN A 144 24.66 14.04 2.01
C GLN A 144 24.89 15.57 2.04
N PRO A 145 26.06 16.08 1.63
CA PRO A 145 26.31 17.50 1.57
C PRO A 145 25.37 18.12 0.54
N GLN A 146 24.52 19.05 0.99
CA GLN A 146 23.74 19.91 0.12
C GLN A 146 24.73 20.63 -0.81
N VAL A 147 24.78 20.25 -2.08
CA VAL A 147 25.54 20.99 -3.10
C VAL A 147 24.84 22.33 -3.25
N GLY A 148 25.29 23.31 -2.45
CA GLY A 148 24.89 24.69 -2.58
C GLY A 148 25.43 25.22 -3.91
N ASP A 149 24.52 25.52 -4.82
CA ASP A 149 24.84 26.28 -6.02
C ASP A 149 25.15 27.72 -5.59
N ALA A 150 26.43 27.99 -5.38
CA ALA A 150 26.97 29.29 -5.03
C ALA A 150 27.84 29.79 -6.19
N THR A 151 27.21 30.43 -7.18
CA THR A 151 27.86 31.48 -7.96
C THR A 151 27.10 32.79 -7.79
N GLY A 152 27.49 33.54 -6.76
CA GLY A 152 27.15 34.95 -6.61
C GLY A 152 28.23 35.84 -7.23
N SER A 153 27.80 36.85 -7.98
CA SER A 153 28.50 38.11 -8.28
C SER A 153 27.41 39.07 -8.74
N GLY A 154 26.79 39.91 -7.90
CA GLY A 154 27.29 41.25 -7.50
C GLY A 154 27.46 42.14 -8.73
N THR A 155 26.80 43.29 -8.97
CA THR A 155 26.21 44.42 -8.19
C THR A 155 25.41 45.24 -9.23
N GLU A 156 24.38 46.06 -8.99
CA GLU A 156 24.37 47.32 -8.25
C GLU A 156 22.95 47.96 -8.32
N VAL A 157 22.69 48.88 -7.41
CA VAL A 157 21.38 49.48 -7.05
C VAL A 157 21.05 50.76 -7.85
N ALA A 158 19.78 50.86 -8.25
CA ALA A 158 18.91 52.02 -8.47
C ALA A 158 19.36 53.26 -9.28
N LYS A 159 18.51 53.63 -10.25
CA LYS A 159 17.92 54.99 -10.35
C LYS A 159 16.70 55.00 -11.28
N SER A 160 15.56 55.47 -10.75
CA SER A 160 14.45 56.04 -11.52
C SER A 160 14.57 57.57 -11.40
N PRO A 161 14.26 58.36 -12.45
CA PRO A 161 12.95 59.01 -12.45
C PRO A 161 12.28 59.16 -13.83
N ALA A 162 10.99 59.46 -13.76
CA ALA A 162 10.01 59.60 -14.84
C ALA A 162 10.27 60.72 -15.88
N SER A 163 9.78 60.54 -17.11
CA SER A 163 8.94 61.55 -17.78
C SER A 163 8.12 60.98 -18.96
N ARG A 164 6.79 60.99 -18.80
CA ARG A 164 5.75 61.54 -19.67
C ARG A 164 5.96 61.52 -21.21
N ALA A 165 5.08 60.79 -21.91
CA ALA A 165 4.42 61.27 -23.13
C ALA A 165 3.10 60.51 -23.37
N SER A 166 1.99 61.24 -23.39
CA SER A 166 0.69 60.80 -23.87
C SER A 166 0.60 60.96 -25.40
N SER A 167 -0.02 60.00 -26.09
CA SER A 167 -0.92 60.23 -27.24
C SER A 167 -1.58 58.88 -27.58
N HIS A 168 -2.83 58.61 -27.22
CA HIS A 168 -4.11 59.01 -27.83
C HIS A 168 -4.42 58.32 -29.18
N LEU A 169 -5.66 57.79 -29.24
CA LEU A 169 -6.44 57.27 -30.37
C LEU A 169 -6.10 55.86 -30.86
N SER A 170 -7.01 55.05 -31.41
CA SER A 170 -8.48 54.97 -31.45
C SER A 170 -8.76 53.80 -32.40
N MET A 171 -9.68 52.91 -31.99
CA MET A 171 -10.62 52.10 -32.79
C MET A 171 -10.16 51.39 -34.09
N SER A 172 -10.48 50.09 -34.11
CA SER A 172 -10.85 49.14 -35.18
C SER A 172 -11.49 49.76 -36.45
N PRO A 173 -11.74 49.03 -37.58
CA PRO A 173 -11.99 47.58 -37.68
C PRO A 173 -11.54 46.85 -38.97
N SER A 174 -11.64 45.51 -38.94
CA SER A 174 -12.54 44.71 -39.80
C SER A 174 -12.62 43.28 -39.27
#